data_AF-A0AAN9A0Q8-F1
#
_entry.id   AF-A0AAN9A0Q8-F1
#
_cell.length_a   1.000
_cell.length_b   1.000
_cell.length_c   1.000
_cell.angle_alpha   90.00
_cell.angle_beta   90.00
_cell.angle_gamma   90.00
#
_symmetry.space_group_name_H-M   'P 1'
#
loop_
_entity.id
_entity.type
_entity.pdbx_description
1 polymer ?
#
loop_
_entity_poly.entity_id
_entity_poly.type
_entity_poly.pdbx_seq_one_letter_code
_entity_poly.pdbx_strand_id
1 'polypeptide(L)'
;MERKNNDGGEDISSFSPPPRINAGMVVKHNVLHLYGGMYEDGDKQLTLNDFYSLDLNKLEDWTVIIPLDPGDLEWFDSESEEGDESDDDDDESDEDDDDENKEEDKESMDVE
;
A
#
# COMPACT_ATOMS: atom_id res chain seq x y z
N MET A 1 -21.53 -10.25 52.63
CA MET A 1 -21.97 -9.63 51.37
C MET A 1 -20.77 -9.63 50.44
N GLU A 2 -20.63 -10.72 49.68
CA GLU A 2 -19.54 -10.88 48.71
C GLU A 2 -19.95 -10.11 47.46
N ARG A 3 -19.16 -9.08 47.10
CA ARG A 3 -19.38 -8.34 45.86
C ARG A 3 -18.85 -9.21 44.73
N LYS A 4 -19.76 -9.75 43.92
CA LYS A 4 -19.43 -10.32 42.62
C LYS A 4 -18.88 -9.19 41.74
N ASN A 5 -17.59 -9.22 41.44
CA ASN A 5 -17.03 -8.38 40.38
C ASN A 5 -17.48 -8.99 39.06
N ASN A 6 -18.39 -8.30 38.40
CA ASN A 6 -18.87 -8.62 37.07
C ASN A 6 -17.99 -7.87 36.07
N ASP A 7 -16.77 -8.36 35.84
CA ASP A 7 -15.91 -7.86 34.77
C ASP A 7 -16.25 -8.61 33.48
N GLY A 8 -17.44 -8.32 32.96
CA GLY A 8 -17.80 -8.61 31.58
C GLY A 8 -17.26 -7.50 30.69
N GLY A 9 -15.94 -7.40 30.56
CA GLY A 9 -15.31 -6.60 29.53
C GLY A 9 -15.13 -7.47 28.29
N GLU A 10 -16.07 -7.41 27.36
CA GLU A 10 -15.85 -7.99 26.03
C GLU A 10 -14.81 -7.11 25.33
N ASP A 11 -13.57 -7.60 25.22
CA ASP A 11 -12.56 -7.03 24.34
C ASP A 11 -13.08 -7.13 22.90
N ILE A 12 -13.72 -6.07 22.41
CA ILE A 12 -14.08 -5.93 21.00
C ILE A 12 -12.78 -5.66 20.26
N SER A 13 -12.07 -6.72 19.85
CA SER A 13 -10.89 -6.60 19.00
C SER A 13 -11.36 -6.10 17.62
N SER A 14 -11.29 -4.79 17.38
CA SER A 14 -11.50 -4.24 16.03
C SER A 14 -10.38 -4.76 15.11
N PHE A 15 -10.77 -5.23 13.92
CA PHE A 15 -9.84 -5.75 12.94
C PHE A 15 -8.89 -4.65 12.47
N SER A 16 -7.60 -4.98 12.30
CA SER A 16 -6.62 -4.12 11.64
C SER A 16 -5.73 -4.92 10.70
N PRO A 17 -5.21 -4.31 9.63
CA PRO A 17 -4.25 -4.94 8.73
C PRO A 17 -3.04 -5.48 9.49
N PRO A 18 -2.46 -6.62 9.06
CA PRO A 18 -1.21 -7.12 9.62
C PRO A 18 -0.09 -6.07 9.64
N PRO A 19 0.84 -6.14 10.61
CA PRO A 19 2.04 -5.31 10.63
C PRO A 19 2.77 -5.38 9.29
N ARG A 20 3.23 -4.23 8.81
CA ARG A 20 3.85 -4.12 7.49
C ARG A 20 4.79 -2.93 7.40
N ILE A 21 5.77 -3.03 6.52
CA ILE A 21 6.67 -1.95 6.09
C ILE A 21 6.49 -1.71 4.59
N ASN A 22 6.87 -0.52 4.10
CA ASN A 22 6.86 -0.15 2.68
C ASN A 22 5.55 -0.44 1.93
N ALA A 23 4.41 -0.35 2.62
CA ALA A 23 3.10 -0.55 2.00
C ALA A 23 2.75 0.60 1.06
N GLY A 24 2.04 0.28 -0.03
CA GLY A 24 1.45 1.27 -0.92
C GLY A 24 0.30 1.98 -0.21
N MET A 25 0.40 3.30 -0.04
CA MET A 25 -0.60 4.09 0.67
C MET A 25 -1.06 5.28 -0.16
N VAL A 26 -2.38 5.51 -0.22
CA VAL A 26 -2.96 6.69 -0.86
C VAL A 26 -4.22 7.13 -0.12
N VAL A 27 -4.44 8.44 -0.03
CA VAL A 27 -5.67 9.01 0.52
C VAL A 27 -6.49 9.64 -0.59
N LYS A 28 -7.76 9.26 -0.69
CA LYS A 28 -8.72 9.86 -1.63
C LYS A 28 -10.08 10.01 -0.96
N HIS A 29 -10.70 11.19 -1.06
CA HIS A 29 -12.00 11.49 -0.45
C HIS A 29 -12.10 11.07 1.03
N ASN A 30 -11.06 11.36 1.81
CA ASN A 30 -10.99 11.03 3.24
C ASN A 30 -11.00 9.52 3.54
N VAL A 31 -10.66 8.68 2.56
CA VAL A 31 -10.44 7.25 2.74
C VAL A 31 -8.97 6.95 2.48
N LEU A 32 -8.31 6.38 3.48
CA LEU A 32 -6.98 5.79 3.34
C LEU A 32 -7.13 4.43 2.66
N HIS A 33 -6.34 4.20 1.62
CA HIS A 33 -6.19 2.92 0.96
C HIS A 33 -4.78 2.40 1.25
N LEU A 34 -4.68 1.13 1.61
CA LEU A 34 -3.44 0.47 2.05
C LEU A 34 -3.29 -0.86 1.32
N TYR A 35 -2.34 -0.94 0.39
CA TYR A 35 -2.07 -2.13 -0.42
C TYR A 35 -0.70 -2.72 -0.10
N GLY A 36 -0.68 -4.03 0.10
CA GLY A 36 0.52 -4.84 0.24
C GLY A 36 1.51 -4.31 1.28
N GLY A 37 2.80 -4.38 0.96
CA GLY A 37 3.91 -4.09 1.86
C GLY A 37 4.69 -5.37 2.17
N MET A 38 5.58 -5.29 3.15
CA MET A 38 6.42 -6.42 3.56
C MET A 38 6.29 -6.67 5.06
N TYR A 39 6.41 -7.93 5.45
CA TYR A 39 6.51 -8.35 6.86
C TYR A 39 7.85 -9.07 7.06
N GLU A 40 8.53 -8.75 8.16
CA GLU A 40 9.84 -9.31 8.50
C GLU A 40 9.76 -10.09 9.81
N ASP A 41 10.30 -11.31 9.80
CA ASP A 41 10.51 -12.14 11.00
C ASP A 41 11.94 -12.71 10.99
N GLY A 42 12.85 -11.99 11.64
CA GLY A 42 14.29 -12.30 11.58
C GLY A 42 14.84 -12.03 10.18
N ASP A 43 15.50 -13.03 9.60
CA ASP A 43 16.11 -12.95 8.25
C ASP A 43 15.13 -13.33 7.13
N LYS A 44 13.84 -13.49 7.48
CA LYS A 44 12.78 -13.87 6.57
C LYS A 44 11.91 -12.67 6.23
N GLN A 45 11.68 -12.49 4.94
CA GLN A 45 10.79 -11.45 4.44
C GLN A 45 9.61 -12.06 3.68
N LEU A 46 8.43 -11.49 3.91
CA LEU A 46 7.15 -11.85 3.29
C LEU A 46 6.57 -10.64 2.57
N THR A 47 6.31 -10.77 1.27
CA THR A 47 5.56 -9.76 0.51
C THR A 47 4.06 -9.96 0.69
N LEU A 48 3.36 -8.93 1.16
CA LEU A 48 1.91 -8.95 1.37
C LEU A 48 1.20 -8.51 0.08
N ASN A 49 0.13 -9.23 -0.30
CA ASN A 49 -0.68 -8.98 -1.49
C ASN A 49 -2.13 -8.55 -1.18
N ASP A 50 -2.40 -8.20 0.07
CA ASP A 50 -3.70 -7.78 0.58
C ASP A 50 -4.03 -6.30 0.27
N PHE A 51 -5.31 -5.93 0.37
CA PHE A 51 -5.75 -4.56 0.13
C PHE A 51 -6.85 -4.13 1.10
N TYR A 52 -6.67 -2.97 1.74
CA TYR A 52 -7.60 -2.43 2.73
C TYR A 52 -7.97 -0.97 2.46
N SER A 53 -9.06 -0.55 3.09
CA SER A 53 -9.39 0.87 3.23
C SER A 53 -9.89 1.23 4.63
N LEU A 54 -9.70 2.49 5.02
CA LEU A 54 -10.15 3.06 6.29
C LEU A 54 -10.76 4.44 6.05
N ASP A 55 -11.99 4.64 6.52
CA ASP A 55 -12.61 5.97 6.57
C ASP A 55 -11.94 6.81 7.66
N LEU A 56 -11.23 7.88 7.27
CA LEU A 56 -10.48 8.73 8.18
C LEU A 56 -11.37 9.67 9.02
N ASN A 57 -12.68 9.76 8.74
CA ASN A 57 -13.61 10.50 9.59
C ASN A 57 -14.07 9.66 10.79
N LYS A 58 -14.16 8.34 10.60
CA LYS A 58 -14.67 7.39 11.60
C LYS A 58 -13.54 6.73 12.38
N LEU A 59 -12.50 6.27 11.68
CA LEU A 59 -11.34 5.58 12.26
C LEU A 59 -11.68 4.31 13.06
N GLU A 60 -12.84 3.70 12.81
CA GLU A 60 -13.36 2.58 13.61
C GLU A 60 -13.19 1.22 12.91
N ASP A 61 -13.41 1.16 11.59
CA ASP A 61 -13.50 -0.11 10.85
C ASP A 61 -12.62 -0.11 9.60
N TRP A 62 -11.65 -1.03 9.57
CA TRP A 62 -10.93 -1.37 8.35
C TRP A 62 -11.81 -2.24 7.45
N THR A 63 -11.95 -1.84 6.19
CA THR A 63 -12.61 -2.63 5.16
C THR A 63 -11.59 -3.43 4.37
N VAL A 64 -11.79 -4.75 4.30
CA VAL A 64 -10.99 -5.65 3.46
C VAL A 64 -11.52 -5.56 2.02
N ILE A 65 -10.68 -5.08 1.10
CA ILE A 65 -10.98 -5.05 -0.34
C ILE A 65 -10.47 -6.33 -0.99
N ILE A 66 -9.22 -6.72 -0.68
CA ILE A 66 -8.60 -7.98 -1.09
C ILE A 66 -8.04 -8.64 0.19
N PRO A 67 -8.46 -9.87 0.54
CA PRO A 67 -7.89 -10.57 1.67
C PRO A 67 -6.46 -11.02 1.36
N LEU A 68 -5.63 -11.19 2.39
CA LEU A 68 -4.32 -11.83 2.24
C LEU A 68 -4.52 -13.28 1.80
N ASP A 69 -3.86 -13.69 0.72
CA ASP A 69 -3.85 -15.09 0.28
C ASP A 69 -2.53 -15.76 0.70
N PRO A 70 -2.54 -16.68 1.68
CA PRO A 70 -1.33 -17.37 2.12
C PRO A 70 -0.68 -18.25 1.04
N GLY A 71 -1.42 -18.63 0.00
CA GLY A 71 -0.92 -19.47 -1.09
C GLY A 71 0.03 -18.75 -2.04
N ASP A 72 -0.10 -17.42 -2.13
CA ASP A 72 0.67 -16.57 -3.04
C ASP A 72 1.80 -15.81 -2.31
N LEU A 73 2.06 -16.13 -1.04
CA LEU A 73 3.13 -15.51 -0.26
C LEU A 73 4.49 -16.14 -0.58
N GLU A 74 5.36 -15.39 -1.25
CA GLU A 74 6.75 -15.78 -1.49
C GLU A 74 7.62 -15.45 -0.27
N TRP A 75 8.32 -16.47 0.25
CA TRP A 75 9.30 -16.33 1.33
C TRP A 75 10.69 -16.13 0.74
N PHE A 76 11.33 -15.02 1.08
CA PHE A 76 12.73 -14.79 0.78
C PHE A 76 13.57 -15.08 2.03
N ASP A 77 14.54 -15.99 1.89
CA ASP A 77 15.54 -16.27 2.91
C ASP A 77 16.85 -15.59 2.48
N SER A 78 17.45 -14.83 3.40
CA SER A 78 18.67 -14.06 3.13
C SER A 78 19.85 -14.95 2.69
N GLU A 79 19.80 -16.25 2.97
CA GLU A 79 20.81 -17.23 2.52
C GLU A 79 20.71 -17.60 1.03
N SER A 80 19.69 -17.14 0.30
CA SER A 80 19.49 -17.46 -1.13
C SER A 80 20.11 -16.44 -2.09
N GLU A 81 20.81 -15.41 -1.60
CA GLU A 81 21.51 -14.38 -2.40
C GLU A 81 22.93 -14.79 -2.83
N GLU A 82 23.20 -16.08 -3.02
CA GLU A 82 24.47 -16.54 -3.62
C GLU A 82 24.18 -17.28 -4.95
N GLY A 83 23.99 -16.51 -6.03
CA GLY A 83 23.74 -17.10 -7.35
C GLY A 83 23.49 -16.17 -8.54
N ASP A 84 24.54 -15.47 -8.96
CA ASP A 84 24.87 -15.11 -10.36
C ASP A 84 24.31 -13.80 -10.96
N GLU A 85 25.21 -12.81 -10.99
CA GLU A 85 25.24 -11.62 -11.82
C GLU A 85 25.11 -11.94 -13.34
N SER A 86 24.24 -11.23 -14.06
CA SER A 86 24.35 -11.13 -15.52
C SER A 86 24.01 -9.73 -16.04
N ASP A 87 25.09 -9.11 -16.51
CA ASP A 87 25.32 -8.00 -17.43
C ASP A 87 24.37 -6.79 -17.50
N ASP A 88 25.00 -5.67 -17.16
CA ASP A 88 24.71 -4.29 -17.47
C ASP A 88 24.93 -4.05 -18.98
N ASP A 89 23.87 -4.11 -19.79
CA ASP A 89 23.88 -3.55 -21.16
C ASP A 89 23.14 -2.20 -21.14
N ASP A 90 23.95 -1.19 -20.89
CA ASP A 90 23.71 0.24 -21.02
C ASP A 90 23.50 0.60 -22.50
N ASP A 91 22.25 0.64 -22.96
CA ASP A 91 21.88 1.20 -24.28
C ASP A 91 21.24 2.58 -24.08
N GLU A 92 22.10 3.58 -23.89
CA GLU A 92 21.72 5.00 -23.97
C GLU A 92 21.25 5.34 -25.39
N SER A 93 19.94 5.21 -25.62
CA SER A 93 19.28 5.85 -26.75
C SER A 93 18.83 7.26 -26.36
N ASP A 94 19.74 8.21 -26.54
CA ASP A 94 19.47 9.65 -26.71
C ASP A 94 18.55 9.84 -27.93
N GLU A 95 17.26 10.08 -27.71
CA GLU A 95 16.36 10.62 -28.75
C GLU A 95 15.59 11.84 -28.21
N ASP A 96 16.25 12.98 -28.43
CA ASP A 96 15.76 14.30 -28.82
C ASP A 96 14.39 14.83 -28.29
N ASP A 97 14.57 15.89 -27.52
CA ASP A 97 13.69 17.00 -27.16
C ASP A 97 12.87 17.56 -28.35
N ASP A 98 11.54 17.48 -28.28
CA ASP A 98 10.64 18.28 -29.13
C ASP A 98 9.51 18.90 -28.28
N ASP A 99 9.87 20.00 -27.64
CA ASP A 99 9.02 20.99 -26.98
C ASP A 99 8.15 21.75 -28.02
N GLU A 100 7.03 21.16 -28.45
CA GLU A 100 5.96 21.90 -29.13
C GLU A 100 4.96 22.50 -28.14
N ASN A 101 5.36 23.62 -27.56
CA ASN A 101 4.53 24.61 -26.91
C ASN A 101 3.42 25.12 -27.87
N LYS A 102 2.17 24.68 -27.66
CA LYS A 102 0.97 25.28 -28.27
C LYS A 102 0.03 25.85 -27.21
N GLU A 103 0.42 26.99 -26.69
CA GLU A 103 -0.48 28.00 -26.13
C GLU A 103 -1.42 28.51 -27.26
N GLU A 104 -2.59 27.90 -27.41
CA GLU A 104 -3.71 28.52 -28.12
C GLU A 104 -4.70 29.11 -27.12
N ASP A 105 -4.33 30.28 -26.62
CA ASP A 105 -5.24 31.25 -26.01
C ASP A 105 -6.27 31.68 -27.06
N LYS A 106 -7.54 31.29 -26.87
CA LYS A 106 -8.69 31.85 -27.59
C LYS A 106 -9.74 32.24 -26.57
N GLU A 107 -9.49 33.35 -25.87
CA GLU A 107 -10.52 34.07 -25.15
C GLU A 107 -11.67 34.44 -26.10
N SER A 108 -12.86 33.96 -25.75
CA SER A 108 -14.12 34.44 -26.28
C SER A 108 -14.37 35.86 -25.75
N MET A 109 -14.32 36.86 -26.63
CA MET A 109 -14.96 38.14 -26.39
C MET A 109 -16.12 38.31 -27.39
N ASP A 110 -17.33 38.05 -26.90
CA ASP A 110 -18.55 38.58 -27.48
C ASP A 110 -18.50 40.11 -27.40
N VAL A 111 -18.48 40.77 -28.56
CA VAL A 111 -18.74 42.20 -28.68
C VAL A 111 -19.72 42.43 -29.83
N GLU A 112 -20.88 42.97 -29.42
CA GLU A 112 -22.07 43.48 -30.12
C GLU A 112 -23.11 42.49 -30.66
#